data_AF-A0A969IJ29-F1
#
_entry.id   AF-A0A969IJ29-F1
#
_cell.length_a   1.000
_cell.length_b   1.000
_cell.length_c   1.000
_cell.angle_alpha   90.00
_cell.angle_beta   90.00
_cell.angle_gamma   90.00
#
_symmetry.space_group_name_H-M   'P 1'
#
loop_
_entity.id
_entity.type
_entity.pdbx_description
1 polymer ?
#
loop_
_entity_poly.entity_id
_entity_poly.type
_entity_poly.pdbx_seq_one_letter_code
_entity_poly.pdbx_strand_id
1 'polypeptide(L)' 'MVPGAITAPELAARFSHQGIGPTAWNNRLSALATKGLLVERKQGKSKSFSPLLEIA' A
#
# COMPACT_ATOMS: atom_id res chain seq x y z
N MET A 1 7.10 10.45 -9.43
CA MET A 1 7.15 9.32 -8.48
C MET A 1 6.90 9.88 -7.09
N VAL A 2 5.85 9.47 -6.39
CA VAL A 2 5.57 10.00 -5.05
C VAL A 2 6.48 9.26 -4.06
N PRO A 3 7.30 9.94 -3.24
CA PRO A 3 8.15 9.27 -2.26
C PRO A 3 7.33 8.34 -1.37
N GLY A 4 7.77 7.11 -1.19
CA GLY A 4 7.12 6.13 -0.30
C GLY A 4 5.85 5.47 -0.86
N ALA A 5 5.52 5.64 -2.15
CA ALA A 5 4.44 4.87 -2.78
C ALA A 5 4.86 3.40 -3.00
N ILE A 6 3.98 2.46 -2.61
CA ILE A 6 4.18 1.01 -2.78
C ILE A 6 2.89 0.34 -3.27
N THR A 7 3.02 -0.69 -4.10
CA THR A 7 1.89 -1.54 -4.50
C THR A 7 1.83 -2.83 -3.68
N ALA A 8 0.67 -3.48 -3.63
CA ALA A 8 0.51 -4.72 -2.89
C ALA A 8 1.40 -5.88 -3.41
N PRO A 9 1.61 -6.08 -4.74
CA PRO A 9 2.56 -7.06 -5.24
C PRO A 9 4.02 -6.78 -4.83
N GLU A 10 4.45 -5.51 -4.87
CA GLU A 10 5.79 -5.12 -4.42
C GLU A 10 5.97 -5.39 -2.92
N LEU A 11 4.95 -5.12 -2.10
CA LEU A 11 4.99 -5.39 -0.66
C LEU A 11 5.04 -6.90 -0.37
N ALA A 12 4.27 -7.71 -1.11
CA ALA A 12 4.30 -9.16 -1.00
C ALA A 12 5.66 -9.75 -1.37
N ALA A 13 6.30 -9.22 -2.42
CA ALA A 13 7.64 -9.64 -2.82
C ALA A 13 8.70 -9.26 -1.77
N ARG A 14 8.62 -8.03 -1.21
CA ARG A 14 9.55 -7.54 -0.20
C ARG A 14 9.44 -8.27 1.14
N PHE A 15 8.23 -8.67 1.52
CA PHE A 15 7.94 -9.38 2.77
C PHE A 15 7.49 -10.82 2.51
N SER A 16 8.11 -11.48 1.55
CA SER A 16 7.77 -12.85 1.11
C SER A 16 7.82 -13.88 2.25
N HIS A 17 8.74 -13.70 3.21
CA HIS A 17 8.88 -14.53 4.41
C HIS A 17 7.63 -14.54 5.31
N GLN A 18 6.73 -13.56 5.20
CA GLN A 18 5.51 -13.51 6.02
C GLN A 18 4.38 -14.39 5.46
N GLY A 19 4.53 -14.97 4.27
CA GLY A 19 3.50 -15.81 3.65
C GLY A 19 2.21 -15.07 3.27
N ILE A 20 2.24 -13.73 3.21
CA ILE A 20 1.07 -12.91 2.90
C ILE A 20 1.05 -12.59 1.40
N GLY A 21 0.02 -13.07 0.71
CA GLY A 21 -0.16 -12.83 -0.72
C GLY A 21 -0.56 -11.39 -1.06
N PRO A 22 -0.42 -10.96 -2.34
CA PRO A 22 -0.75 -9.61 -2.80
C PRO A 22 -2.18 -9.17 -2.46
N THR A 23 -3.17 -10.06 -2.55
CA THR A 23 -4.57 -9.74 -2.21
C THR A 23 -4.75 -9.39 -0.74
N ALA A 24 -4.11 -10.14 0.16
CA ALA A 24 -4.17 -9.88 1.59
C ALA A 24 -3.46 -8.56 1.95
N TRP A 25 -2.33 -8.25 1.31
CA TRP A 25 -1.69 -6.95 1.43
C TRP A 25 -2.57 -5.81 0.93
N ASN A 26 -3.21 -5.96 -0.22
CA ASN A 26 -4.12 -4.94 -0.75
C ASN A 26 -5.27 -4.66 0.22
N ASN A 27 -5.86 -5.69 0.82
CA ASN A 27 -6.93 -5.52 1.81
C ASN A 27 -6.44 -4.75 3.05
N ARG A 28 -5.23 -5.06 3.55
CA ARG A 28 -4.62 -4.35 4.69
C ARG A 28 -4.35 -2.87 4.35
N LEU A 29 -3.76 -2.60 3.19
CA LEU A 29 -3.45 -1.25 2.75
C LEU A 29 -4.72 -0.42 2.51
N SER A 30 -5.75 -0.99 1.88
CA SER A 30 -7.04 -0.31 1.72
C SER A 30 -7.72 -0.05 3.08
N ALA A 31 -7.65 -0.98 4.04
CA ALA A 31 -8.17 -0.72 5.39
C ALA A 31 -7.44 0.43 6.11
N LEU A 32 -6.12 0.54 5.94
CA LEU A 32 -5.35 1.68 6.47
C LEU A 32 -5.69 2.99 5.75
N ALA A 33 -5.94 2.94 4.44
CA ALA A 33 -6.37 4.11 3.67
C ALA A 33 -7.76 4.60 4.10
N THR A 34 -8.72 3.69 4.36
CA THR A 34 -10.03 4.04 4.93
C THR A 34 -9.91 4.69 6.30
N LYS A 35 -8.88 4.34 7.09
CA LYS A 35 -8.59 4.96 8.38
C LYS A 35 -7.85 6.30 8.28
N GLY A 36 -7.58 6.79 7.07
CA GLY A 36 -6.85 8.04 6.84
C GLY A 36 -5.34 7.96 7.10
N LEU A 37 -4.78 6.76 7.31
CA LEU A 37 -3.35 6.58 7.58
C LEU A 37 -2.52 6.50 6.30
N LEU A 38 -3.15 6.08 5.20
CA LEU A 38 -2.53 5.99 3.87
C LEU A 38 -3.37 6.74 2.84
N VAL A 39 -2.71 7.22 1.80
CA VAL A 39 -3.35 7.73 0.59
C VAL A 39 -3.36 6.62 -0.45
N GLU A 40 -4.56 6.16 -0.83
CA GLU A 40 -4.75 5.26 -1.97
C GLU A 40 -4.76 6.08 -3.27
N ARG A 41 -3.92 5.71 -4.23
CA ARG A 41 -3.94 6.26 -5.60
C ARG A 41 -4.16 5.12 -6.59
N LYS A 42 -5.09 5.31 -7.53
CA LYS A 42 -5.27 4.39 -8.65
C LYS A 42 -4.38 4.82 -9.81
N GLN A 43 -3.55 3.90 -10.30
CA GLN A 43 -2.74 4.09 -11.49
C GLN A 43 -3.08 2.98 -12.49
N GLY A 44 -4.01 3.28 -13.41
CA GLY A 44 -4.55 2.28 -14.33
C GLY A 44 -5.29 1.16 -13.60
N LYS A 45 -4.82 -0.10 -13.79
CA LYS A 45 -5.39 -1.30 -13.15
C LYS A 45 -4.84 -1.57 -11.74
N SER A 46 -3.82 -0.84 -11.32
CA SER A 46 -3.12 -1.09 -10.05
C SER A 46 -3.36 0.04 -9.05
N LYS A 47 -3.40 -0.33 -7.76
CA LYS A 47 -3.42 0.63 -6.65
C LYS A 47 -2.01 0.80 -6.10
N SER A 48 -1.65 2.05 -5.83
CA SER A 48 -0.47 2.41 -5.05
C SER A 48 -0.89 3.10 -3.76
N PHE A 49 -0.13 2.87 -2.71
CA PHE A 49 -0.40 3.40 -1.37
C PHE A 49 0.83 4.16 -0.89
N SER A 50 0.63 5.38 -0.39
CA SER A 50 1.70 6.17 0.23
C SER A 50 1.28 6.61 1.64
N PRO A 51 2.20 6.71 2.60
CA PRO A 51 1.89 7.24 3.93
C PRO A 51 1.29 8.64 3.83
N LEU A 52 0.28 8.93 4.65
CA LEU A 52 -0.11 10.31 4.92
C LEU A 52 0.91 10.87 5.93
N LEU A 53 1.98 11.48 5.44
CA LEU A 53 2.91 12.22 6.30
C LEU A 53 2.25 13.55 6.69
N GLU A 54 1.66 13.62 7.88
CA GLU A 54 1.68 14.88 8.63
C GLU A 54 3.06 14.97 9.29
N ILE A 55 3.99 15.66 8.62
CA ILE A 55 5.21 16.11 9.29
C ILE A 55 4.79 17.35 10.06
N ALA A 56 4.44 17.20 11.33
CA ALA A 56 4.32 18.28 12.30
C ALA A 56 5.70 18.59 12.91
#